data_AF-A0A2H0N771-F1
#
_entry.id   AF-A0A2H0N771-F1
#
_cell.length_a   1.000
_cell.length_b   1.000
_cell.length_c   1.000
_cell.angle_alpha   90.00
_cell.angle_beta   90.00
_cell.angle_gamma   90.00
#
_symmetry.space_group_name_H-M   'P 1'
#
loop_
_entity.id
_entity.type
_entity.pdbx_description
1 polymer ?
#
loop_
_entity_poly.entity_id
_entity_poly.type
_entity_poly.pdbx_seq_one_letter_code
_entity_poly.pdbx_strand_id
1 'polypeptide(L)' 'RPIVTNSSLQLLLKQSTTSSELLTKIFDLSDAEKKFLVETEIGSGLFFAGLKHVAMQVVASYFEDQIITTKPEDIIQNNG' A
#
# COMPACT_ATOMS: atom_id res chain seq x y z
N ARG A 1 -0.10 22.44 2.02
CA ARG A 1 0.34 21.02 2.00
C ARG A 1 0.90 20.60 3.38
N PRO A 2 0.08 20.41 4.45
CA PRO A 2 0.60 20.10 5.79
C PRO A 2 0.15 18.75 6.37
N ILE A 3 -0.72 17.98 5.70
CA ILE A 3 -1.30 16.75 6.28
C ILE A 3 -0.30 15.59 6.26
N VAL A 4 0.45 15.44 5.17
CA VAL A 4 1.38 14.31 4.99
C VAL A 4 2.60 14.39 5.92
N THR A 5 3.10 15.60 6.19
CA THR A 5 4.29 15.84 7.03
C THR A 5 4.01 15.85 8.54
N ASN A 6 2.74 16.00 8.97
CA ASN A 6 2.36 15.92 10.39
C ASN A 6 1.79 14.55 10.80
N SER A 7 1.66 13.60 9.87
CA SER A 7 1.20 12.25 10.22
C SER A 7 2.36 11.44 10.77
N SER A 8 2.26 11.02 12.03
CA SER A 8 3.28 10.19 12.71
C SER A 8 3.40 8.77 12.12
N LEU A 9 2.38 8.36 11.37
CA LEU A 9 2.27 7.07 10.70
C LEU A 9 2.02 7.30 9.20
N GLN A 10 2.83 6.69 8.35
CA GLN A 10 2.64 6.72 6.90
C GLN A 10 2.74 5.29 6.35
N LEU A 11 1.98 4.98 5.31
CA LEU A 11 1.95 3.67 4.66
C LEU A 11 2.07 3.86 3.16
N LEU A 12 3.04 3.19 2.54
CA LEU A 12 3.19 3.10 1.08
C LEU A 12 3.03 1.66 0.63
N LEU A 13 1.94 1.36 -0.06
CA LEU A 13 1.76 0.08 -0.74
C LEU A 13 2.49 0.08 -2.09
N LYS A 14 2.51 -1.07 -2.79
CA LYS A 14 3.05 -1.22 -4.14
C LYS A 14 2.76 0.00 -5.04
N GLN A 15 3.82 0.56 -5.62
CA GLN A 15 3.75 1.74 -6.49
C GLN A 15 4.11 1.39 -7.94
N SER A 16 3.56 2.16 -8.89
CA SER A 16 4.01 2.11 -10.28
C SER A 16 5.40 2.75 -10.42
N THR A 17 6.13 2.36 -11.46
CA THR A 17 7.47 2.91 -11.76
C THR A 17 7.46 4.42 -11.91
N THR A 18 6.41 4.98 -12.52
CA THR A 18 6.24 6.43 -12.71
C THR A 18 5.94 7.18 -11.40
N SER A 19 5.17 6.59 -10.48
CA SER A 19 4.84 7.21 -9.19
C SER A 19 5.96 7.06 -8.15
N SER A 20 6.82 6.04 -8.30
CA SER A 20 7.90 5.74 -7.35
C SER A 20 8.91 6.89 -7.21
N GLU A 21 9.23 7.62 -8.28
CA GLU A 21 10.21 8.72 -8.26
C GLU A 21 9.74 9.92 -7.45
N LEU A 22 8.46 10.26 -7.56
CA LEU A 22 7.85 11.34 -6.79
C LEU A 22 7.81 10.97 -5.30
N LEU A 23 7.44 9.73 -4.99
CA LEU A 23 7.35 9.24 -3.62
C LEU A 23 8.73 9.10 -2.96
N THR A 24 9.74 8.71 -3.73
CA THR A 24 11.14 8.70 -3.27
C THR A 24 11.56 10.08 -2.76
N LYS A 25 11.20 11.16 -3.48
CA LYS A 25 11.51 12.54 -3.06
C LYS A 25 10.66 13.05 -1.90
N ILE A 26 9.43 12.56 -1.75
CA ILE A 26 8.52 12.99 -0.68
C ILE A 26 8.85 12.29 0.65
N PHE A 27 9.25 11.03 0.60
CA PHE A 27 9.49 10.16 1.75
C PHE A 27 10.97 9.86 2.02
N ASP A 28 11.87 10.51 1.28
CA ASP A 28 13.33 10.36 1.37
C ASP A 28 13.78 8.88 1.32
N LEU A 29 13.22 8.13 0.35
CA LEU A 29 13.47 6.70 0.20
C LEU A 29 14.85 6.45 -0.41
N SER A 30 15.50 5.39 0.03
CA SER A 30 16.66 4.84 -0.64
C SER A 30 16.28 4.15 -1.95
N ASP A 31 17.26 4.01 -2.86
CA ASP A 31 17.05 3.25 -4.11
C ASP A 31 16.62 1.79 -3.86
N ALA A 32 17.05 1.21 -2.74
CA ALA A 32 16.64 -0.12 -2.32
C ALA A 32 15.16 -0.18 -1.94
N GLU A 33 14.67 0.80 -1.19
CA GLU A 33 13.25 0.91 -0.80
C GLU A 33 12.35 1.22 -2.01
N LYS A 34 12.81 2.08 -2.92
CA LYS A 34 12.12 2.34 -4.19
C LYS A 34 11.98 1.05 -5.00
N LYS A 35 13.08 0.30 -5.16
CA LYS A 35 13.09 -0.97 -5.90
C LYS A 35 12.17 -1.99 -5.23
N PHE A 36 12.23 -2.09 -3.90
CA PHE A 36 11.32 -2.92 -3.12
C PHE A 36 9.87 -2.59 -3.45
N LEU A 37 9.43 -1.33 -3.33
CA LEU A 37 8.05 -0.89 -3.59
C LEU A 37 7.52 -1.22 -5.01
N VAL A 38 8.40 -1.26 -6.02
CA VAL A 38 8.03 -1.63 -7.39
C VAL A 38 7.90 -3.14 -7.54
N GLU A 39 8.79 -3.90 -6.88
CA GLU A 39 8.87 -5.35 -6.98
C GLU A 39 7.91 -6.09 -6.03
N THR A 40 7.40 -5.44 -4.96
CA THR A 40 6.52 -6.10 -3.98
C THR A 40 5.22 -6.63 -4.61
N GLU A 41 4.61 -7.61 -3.96
CA GLU A 41 3.29 -8.12 -4.31
C GLU A 41 2.15 -7.20 -3.87
N ILE A 42 0.95 -7.40 -4.43
CA ILE A 42 -0.25 -6.66 -4.03
C ILE A 42 -0.53 -6.97 -2.56
N GLY A 43 -0.73 -5.93 -1.74
CA GLY A 43 -0.89 -6.05 -0.30
C GLY A 43 0.42 -5.90 0.49
N SER A 44 1.57 -5.83 -0.17
CA SER A 44 2.84 -5.49 0.48
C SER A 44 3.24 -4.03 0.30
N GLY A 45 4.02 -3.51 1.24
CA GLY A 45 4.41 -2.11 1.27
C GLY A 45 5.44 -1.76 2.34
N LEU A 46 5.70 -0.46 2.49
CA LEU A 46 6.52 0.14 3.53
C LEU A 46 5.64 0.89 4.53
N PHE A 47 5.91 0.66 5.81
CA PHE A 47 5.30 1.35 6.93
C PHE A 47 6.34 2.24 7.62
N PHE A 48 5.97 3.51 7.79
CA PHE A 48 6.82 4.55 8.35
C PHE A 48 6.28 4.92 9.72
N ALA A 49 7.12 4.75 10.73
CA ALA A 49 6.85 5.19 12.10
C ALA A 49 7.97 6.15 12.52
N GLY A 50 7.77 7.44 12.25
CA GLY A 50 8.82 8.45 12.39
C GLY A 50 10.00 8.18 11.46
N LEU A 51 11.17 7.87 12.01
CA LEU A 51 12.41 7.61 11.26
C LEU A 51 12.62 6.13 10.89
N LYS A 52 11.71 5.24 11.32
CA LYS A 52 11.83 3.81 11.05
C LYS A 52 10.99 3.44 9.85
N HIS A 53 11.62 2.78 8.89
CA HIS A 53 10.96 2.20 7.73
C HIS A 53 10.96 0.68 7.90
N VAL A 54 9.77 0.06 7.80
CA VAL A 54 9.60 -1.38 7.99
C VAL A 54 8.78 -1.93 6.84
N ALA A 55 9.19 -3.06 6.28
CA ALA A 55 8.39 -3.79 5.31
C ALA A 55 7.15 -4.38 6.00
N MET A 56 5.97 -4.14 5.42
CA MET A 56 4.69 -4.64 5.91
C MET A 56 4.00 -5.44 4.80
N GLN A 57 3.39 -6.56 5.17
CA GLN A 57 2.45 -7.27 4.32
C GLN A 57 1.09 -7.28 4.99
N VAL A 58 0.11 -6.73 4.29
CA VAL A 58 -1.31 -6.77 4.65
C VAL A 58 -1.86 -8.08 4.12
N VAL A 59 -2.24 -8.96 5.03
CA VAL A 59 -2.93 -10.22 4.72
C VAL A 59 -4.40 -10.03 5.05
N ALA A 60 -5.27 -10.20 4.06
CA ALA A 60 -6.70 -10.17 4.27
C ALA A 60 -7.12 -11.34 5.16
N SER A 61 -7.93 -11.06 6.18
CA SER A 61 -8.59 -12.13 6.94
C SER A 61 -9.68 -12.77 6.09
N TYR A 62 -9.84 -14.10 6.17
CA TYR A 62 -10.88 -14.86 5.48
C TYR A 62 -12.31 -14.34 5.77
N PHE A 63 -12.48 -13.57 6.85
CA PHE A 63 -13.75 -12.99 7.29
C PHE A 63 -14.10 -11.65 6.63
N GLU A 64 -13.11 -10.86 6.19
CA GLU A 64 -13.35 -9.54 5.57
C GLU A 64 -13.76 -9.66 4.08
N ASP A 65 -13.28 -10.69 3.39
CA ASP A 65 -13.65 -11.01 2.00
C ASP A 65 -15.16 -11.30 1.85
N GLN A 66 -15.80 -11.80 2.92
CA GLN A 66 -17.25 -12.06 2.93
C GLN A 66 -18.12 -10.81 3.12
N ILE A 67 -17.57 -9.70 3.63
CA ILE A 67 -18.36 -8.50 3.99
C ILE A 67 -18.24 -7.42 2.90
N ILE A 68 -17.09 -7.30 2.22
CA ILE A 68 -16.84 -6.26 1.22
C ILE A 68 -16.19 -6.90 -0.02
N THR A 69 -16.99 -7.53 -0.89
CA THR A 69 -16.47 -7.87 -2.23
C THR A 69 -16.39 -6.59 -3.06
N THR A 70 -15.18 -6.27 -3.55
CA THR A 70 -14.95 -5.15 -4.47
C THR A 70 -15.27 -5.50 -5.93
N LYS A 71 -15.87 -6.68 -6.18
CA LYS A 71 -16.31 -7.13 -7.50
C LYS A 71 -17.83 -7.00 -7.63
N PRO A 72 -18.34 -6.07 -8.46
CA PRO A 72 -19.76 -6.01 -8.78
C PRO A 72 -20.28 -7.30 -9.44
N GLU A 73 -19.39 -8.07 -10.06
CA GLU A 73 -19.68 -9.31 -10.79
C GLU A 73 -20.14 -10.45 -9.86
N ASP A 74 -19.66 -10.49 -8.61
CA ASP A 74 -20.03 -11.53 -7.65
C ASP A 74 -21.49 -11.38 -7.15
N ILE A 75 -22.07 -10.19 -7.28
CA ILE A 75 -23.46 -9.91 -6.87
C ILE A 75 -24.45 -10.48 -7.91
N ILE A 76 -24.04 -10.61 -9.18
CA ILE A 76 -24.91 -11.03 -10.28
C ILE A 76 -25.12 -12.55 -10.26
N GLN A 77 -24.15 -13.32 -9.75
CA GLN A 77 -24.25 -14.79 -9.73
C GLN A 77 -25.17 -15.34 -8.63
N ASN A 78 -25.58 -14.50 -7.67
CA ASN A 78 -26.44 -14.91 -6.55
C ASN A 78 -27.95 -14.71 -6.80
N ASN A 79 -28.36 -14.35 -8.01
CA ASN A 79 -29.77 -14.21 -8.43
C ASN A 79 -30.11 -15.13 -9.63
N GLY A 80 -29.68 -16.40 -9.56
CA GLY A 80 -30.10 -17.47 -10.47
C GLY A 80 -31.14 -18.39 -9.84
#